data_AF-A0A4R0RFB7-F1
#
_entry.id   AF-A0A4R0RFB7-F1
#
_cell.length_a   1.000
_cell.length_b   1.000
_cell.length_c   1.000
_cell.angle_alpha   90.00
_cell.angle_beta   90.00
_cell.angle_gamma   90.00
#
_symmetry.space_group_name_H-M   'P 1'
#
loop_
_entity.id
_entity.type
_entity.pdbx_description
1 polymer ?
#
loop_
_entity_poly.entity_id
_entity_poly.type
_entity_poly.pdbx_seq_one_letter_code
_entity_poly.pdbx_strand_id
1 'polypeptide(L)'
;LGCYYCNDIVAPADSLTDRTLDQMCTVTRPGLASIAASTAVELLVSLLQHKDGVNAPAPPPQTGKDRADPHESGSVLGLVPHQLRGFLAEFRNMQIVGAAYDRCTGCSETVIKAYETQGFDMLVKAFNDQGFLEQLTGLDKLYAEGDAAMDNVDWEVEDEEEGDL
;
A
#
# COMPACT_ATOMS: atom_id res chain seq x y z
N LEU A 1 2.93 2.24 -11.07
CA LEU A 1 3.16 1.48 -9.83
C LEU A 1 2.47 2.22 -8.69
N GLY A 2 1.85 1.52 -7.75
CA GLY A 2 1.14 2.15 -6.64
C GLY A 2 2.08 2.64 -5.52
N CYS A 3 1.72 3.71 -4.83
CA CYS A 3 2.45 4.16 -3.65
C CYS A 3 2.14 3.28 -2.42
N TYR A 4 2.73 3.63 -1.27
CA TYR A 4 2.47 2.96 0.01
C TYR A 4 0.97 2.90 0.34
N TYR A 5 0.27 4.02 0.15
CA TYR A 5 -1.17 4.17 0.43
C TYR A 5 -2.09 3.56 -0.64
N CYS A 6 -1.58 3.02 -1.76
CA CYS A 6 -2.45 2.40 -2.77
C CYS A 6 -3.01 1.04 -2.32
N ASN A 7 -2.37 0.41 -1.34
CA ASN A 7 -2.81 -0.89 -0.83
C ASN A 7 -3.53 -0.78 0.52
N ASP A 8 -3.66 0.44 1.04
CA ASP A 8 -4.45 0.70 2.24
C ASP A 8 -5.82 1.20 1.79
N ILE A 9 -6.87 0.60 2.33
CA ILE A 9 -8.24 1.05 2.06
C ILE A 9 -8.63 2.21 2.97
N VAL A 10 -7.86 2.48 4.05
CA VAL A 10 -8.15 3.52 5.04
C VAL A 10 -7.25 4.74 4.83
N ALA A 11 -7.77 5.95 5.05
CA ALA A 11 -6.91 7.13 5.11
C ALA A 11 -5.98 7.10 6.33
N PRO A 12 -4.77 7.68 6.24
CA PRO A 12 -3.90 7.80 7.39
C PRO A 12 -4.55 8.69 8.46
N ALA A 13 -4.83 8.12 9.63
CA ALA A 13 -5.35 8.81 10.79
C ALA A 13 -4.27 9.00 11.88
N ASP A 14 -4.62 9.73 12.94
CA ASP A 14 -3.75 9.83 14.12
C ASP A 14 -3.56 8.43 14.74
N SER A 15 -2.34 7.92 14.62
CA SER A 15 -1.94 6.60 15.12
C SER A 15 -1.15 6.68 16.43
N LEU A 16 -0.98 7.88 17.00
CA LEU A 16 -0.18 8.12 18.19
C LEU A 16 -1.07 8.49 19.40
N THR A 17 -2.11 9.31 19.22
CA THR A 17 -3.02 9.62 20.33
C THR A 17 -3.75 8.34 20.78
N ASP A 18 -3.87 8.16 22.11
CA ASP A 18 -4.50 6.99 22.77
C ASP A 18 -3.83 5.61 22.60
N ARG A 19 -2.62 5.53 22.03
CA ARG A 19 -1.81 4.31 22.10
C ARG A 19 -0.91 4.31 23.33
N THR A 20 -0.86 3.20 24.07
CA THR A 20 0.13 3.05 25.15
C THR A 20 1.53 2.92 24.54
N LEU A 21 2.58 3.28 25.30
CA LEU A 21 3.98 3.31 24.82
C LEU A 21 4.43 2.01 24.14
N ASP A 22 3.86 0.86 24.53
CA ASP A 22 4.13 -0.47 23.99
C ASP A 22 3.46 -0.73 22.62
N GLN A 23 2.49 0.10 22.24
CA GLN A 23 1.83 0.12 20.93
C GLN A 23 2.41 1.18 19.97
N MET A 24 3.37 1.99 20.42
CA MET A 24 4.03 3.06 19.64
C MET A 24 5.32 2.61 18.93
N CYS A 25 5.48 1.30 18.70
CA CYS A 25 6.61 0.64 18.04
C CYS A 25 7.92 0.69 18.85
N THR A 26 8.53 -0.49 19.10
CA THR A 26 10.00 -0.75 19.04
C THR A 26 10.44 -2.10 19.64
N VAL A 27 9.57 -3.11 19.77
CA VAL A 27 10.06 -4.48 19.98
C VAL A 27 10.21 -5.18 18.63
N THR A 28 11.28 -4.85 17.91
CA THR A 28 11.66 -5.56 16.68
C THR A 28 12.80 -6.52 16.95
N ARG A 29 12.83 -7.69 16.29
CA ARG A 29 14.02 -8.54 16.27
C ARG A 29 15.23 -7.71 15.80
N PRO A 30 16.36 -7.67 16.52
CA PRO A 30 17.47 -6.75 16.23
C PRO A 30 18.01 -6.78 14.80
N GLY A 31 17.91 -7.93 14.11
CA GLY A 31 18.36 -8.08 12.72
C GLY A 31 17.47 -7.39 11.67
N LEU A 32 16.21 -7.03 11.99
CA LEU A 32 15.25 -6.50 11.01
C LEU A 32 15.71 -5.18 10.40
N ALA A 33 16.13 -4.23 11.24
CA ALA A 33 16.51 -2.90 10.79
C ALA A 33 17.69 -2.96 9.79
N SER A 34 18.70 -3.79 10.09
CA SER A 34 19.87 -3.94 9.22
C SER A 34 19.52 -4.57 7.86
N ILE A 35 18.63 -5.57 7.85
CA ILE A 35 18.17 -6.21 6.61
C ILE A 35 17.34 -5.23 5.78
N ALA A 36 16.40 -4.51 6.40
CA ALA A 36 15.58 -3.52 5.70
C ALA A 36 16.43 -2.39 5.11
N ALA A 37 17.37 -1.84 5.90
CA ALA A 37 18.23 -0.74 5.48
C ALA A 37 19.16 -1.15 4.32
N SER A 38 19.85 -2.30 4.43
CA SER A 38 20.70 -2.80 3.35
C SER A 38 19.90 -3.08 2.08
N THR A 39 18.72 -3.69 2.21
CA THR A 39 17.83 -3.95 1.07
C THR A 39 17.37 -2.66 0.39
N ALA A 40 17.02 -1.62 1.16
CA ALA A 40 16.60 -0.33 0.61
C ALA A 40 17.73 0.37 -0.15
N VAL A 41 18.96 0.32 0.37
CA VAL A 41 20.14 0.90 -0.29
C VAL A 41 20.46 0.15 -1.58
N GLU A 42 20.48 -1.19 -1.56
CA GLU A 42 20.73 -2.00 -2.77
C GLU A 42 19.67 -1.77 -3.85
N LEU A 43 18.40 -1.63 -3.45
CA LEU A 43 17.31 -1.29 -4.38
C LEU A 43 17.52 0.09 -5.00
N LEU A 44 17.89 1.09 -4.19
CA LEU A 44 18.18 2.44 -4.68
C LEU A 44 19.33 2.45 -5.69
N VAL A 45 20.46 1.80 -5.37
CA VAL A 45 21.61 1.77 -6.29
C VAL A 45 21.26 0.99 -7.56
N SER A 46 20.52 -0.12 -7.45
CA SER A 46 20.06 -0.90 -8.62
C SER A 46 19.13 -0.09 -9.53
N LEU A 47 18.23 0.71 -8.95
CA LEU A 47 17.35 1.63 -9.68
C LEU A 47 18.14 2.71 -10.40
N LEU A 48 19.14 3.31 -9.74
CA LEU A 48 19.98 4.36 -10.33
C LEU A 48 20.85 3.84 -11.48
N GLN A 49 21.26 2.57 -11.43
CA GLN A 49 22.04 1.92 -12.50
C GLN A 49 21.18 1.30 -13.61
N HIS A 50 19.86 1.28 -13.44
CA HIS A 50 18.95 0.76 -14.44
C HIS A 50 18.86 1.72 -15.64
N LYS A 51 18.87 1.20 -16.87
CA LYS A 51 18.81 1.99 -18.11
C LYS A 51 17.64 2.99 -18.17
N ASP A 52 16.49 2.61 -17.60
CA ASP A 52 15.26 3.43 -17.56
C ASP A 52 15.13 4.27 -16.27
N GLY A 53 16.11 4.18 -15.36
CA GLY A 53 16.14 4.94 -14.10
C GLY A 53 14.86 4.83 -13.28
N VAL A 54 14.29 5.97 -12.88
CA VAL A 54 13.01 6.03 -12.13
C VAL A 54 11.81 5.42 -12.86
N ASN A 55 11.91 5.22 -14.18
CA ASN A 55 10.88 4.60 -15.00
C ASN A 55 11.11 3.08 -15.21
N ALA A 56 12.06 2.48 -14.49
CA ALA A 56 12.30 1.05 -14.53
C ALA A 56 11.01 0.25 -14.28
N PRO A 57 10.67 -0.73 -15.14
CA PRO A 57 9.52 -1.58 -14.89
C PRO A 57 9.80 -2.52 -13.73
N ALA A 58 8.78 -2.78 -12.91
CA ALA A 58 8.88 -3.82 -11.91
C ALA A 58 8.99 -5.21 -12.58
N PRO A 59 9.81 -6.13 -12.05
CA PRO A 59 9.82 -7.52 -12.47
C PRO A 59 8.42 -8.15 -12.39
N PRO A 60 8.09 -9.09 -13.28
CA PRO A 60 6.82 -9.78 -13.23
C PRO A 60 6.65 -10.52 -11.89
N PRO A 61 5.40 -10.69 -11.41
CA PRO A 61 5.14 -11.45 -10.19
C PRO A 61 5.71 -12.87 -10.30
N GLN A 62 6.43 -13.33 -9.27
CA GLN A 62 6.99 -14.68 -9.25
C GLN A 62 5.88 -15.72 -9.04
N THR A 63 5.19 -16.11 -10.10
CA THR A 63 4.21 -17.21 -10.08
C THR A 63 4.89 -18.52 -10.45
N GLY A 64 5.01 -19.45 -9.50
CA GLY A 64 5.54 -20.79 -9.76
C GLY A 64 7.06 -20.87 -9.92
N LYS A 65 7.55 -21.57 -10.94
CA LYS A 65 8.99 -21.80 -11.21
C LYS A 65 9.63 -20.70 -12.06
N ASP A 66 8.84 -19.82 -12.67
CA ASP A 66 9.33 -18.75 -13.53
C ASP A 66 9.77 -17.57 -12.66
N ARG A 67 11.06 -17.54 -12.35
CA ARG A 67 11.70 -16.41 -11.67
C ARG A 67 12.24 -15.46 -12.73
N ALA A 68 12.01 -14.15 -12.53
CA ALA A 68 12.61 -13.12 -13.37
C ALA A 68 14.14 -13.26 -13.35
N ASP A 69 14.76 -13.26 -14.53
CA ASP A 69 16.21 -13.31 -14.66
C ASP A 69 16.81 -11.93 -14.29
N PRO A 70 17.65 -11.84 -13.24
CA PRO A 70 18.32 -10.60 -12.88
C PRO A 70 19.18 -10.01 -14.01
N HIS A 71 19.70 -10.85 -14.91
CA HIS A 71 20.54 -10.41 -16.02
C HIS A 71 19.74 -9.72 -17.14
N GLU A 72 18.44 -9.99 -17.24
CA GLU A 72 17.55 -9.35 -18.21
C GLU A 72 16.85 -8.10 -17.63
N SER A 73 17.13 -7.77 -16.37
CA SER A 73 16.50 -6.64 -15.69
C SER A 73 16.77 -5.29 -16.34
N GLY A 74 17.92 -5.10 -17.02
CA GLY A 74 18.36 -3.81 -17.54
C GLY A 74 19.18 -2.97 -16.56
N SER A 75 19.40 -3.46 -15.33
CA SER A 75 20.38 -2.94 -14.38
C SER A 75 21.55 -3.90 -14.23
N VAL A 76 22.77 -3.37 -14.12
CA VAL A 76 23.99 -4.19 -13.88
C VAL A 76 23.99 -4.86 -12.50
N LEU A 77 23.17 -4.36 -11.57
CA LEU A 77 23.06 -4.88 -10.21
C LEU A 77 21.87 -5.84 -10.03
N GLY A 78 21.10 -6.09 -11.09
CA GLY A 78 19.99 -7.05 -11.08
C GLY A 78 18.60 -6.40 -10.98
N LEU A 79 17.65 -7.16 -10.45
CA LEU A 79 16.22 -6.78 -10.45
C LEU A 79 15.94 -5.49 -9.68
N VAL A 80 14.95 -4.73 -10.14
CA VAL A 80 14.45 -3.50 -9.48
C VAL A 80 13.00 -3.71 -9.04
N PRO A 81 12.75 -4.48 -7.95
CA PRO A 81 11.41 -4.78 -7.47
C PRO A 81 10.66 -3.54 -6.97
N HIS A 82 9.34 -3.53 -7.19
CA HIS A 82 8.45 -2.48 -6.70
C HIS A 82 8.29 -2.47 -5.17
N GLN A 83 7.99 -3.63 -4.57
CA GLN A 83 7.90 -3.81 -3.13
C GLN A 83 8.63 -5.10 -2.72
N LEU A 84 9.31 -5.05 -1.58
CA LEU A 84 9.94 -6.21 -0.95
C LEU A 84 9.37 -6.40 0.45
N ARG A 85 8.83 -7.60 0.73
CA ARG A 85 8.34 -8.00 2.06
C ARG A 85 9.17 -9.17 2.58
N GLY A 86 9.86 -8.94 3.70
CA GLY A 86 10.71 -9.93 4.36
C GLY A 86 10.05 -10.54 5.59
N PHE A 87 10.14 -11.86 5.73
CA PHE A 87 9.58 -12.65 6.82
C PHE A 87 10.70 -13.42 7.50
N LEU A 88 11.22 -12.89 8.62
CA LEU A 88 12.35 -13.51 9.33
C LEU A 88 12.00 -14.81 10.07
N ALA A 89 10.72 -15.13 10.27
CA ALA A 89 10.31 -16.42 10.83
C ALA A 89 10.56 -17.55 9.83
N GLU A 90 10.33 -17.27 8.54
CA GLU A 90 10.49 -18.21 7.42
C GLU A 90 11.79 -18.00 6.64
N PHE A 91 12.56 -16.95 6.98
CA PHE A 91 13.72 -16.48 6.22
C PHE A 91 13.40 -16.29 4.72
N ARG A 92 12.21 -15.74 4.45
CA ARG A 92 11.67 -15.55 3.09
C ARG A 92 11.58 -14.08 2.73
N ASN A 93 11.94 -13.75 1.48
CA ASN A 93 11.69 -12.43 0.88
C ASN A 93 10.75 -12.58 -0.31
N MET A 94 9.76 -11.70 -0.39
CA MET A 94 8.77 -11.69 -1.48
C MET A 94 8.84 -10.38 -2.25
N GLN A 95 8.83 -10.48 -3.58
CA GLN A 95 8.67 -9.36 -4.50
C GLN A 95 7.18 -9.20 -4.81
N ILE A 96 6.66 -7.99 -4.63
CA ILE A 96 5.24 -7.69 -4.84
C ILE A 96 5.12 -6.50 -5.79
N VAL A 97 4.17 -6.59 -6.71
CA VAL A 97 3.78 -5.50 -7.60
C VAL A 97 2.37 -5.07 -7.21
N GLY A 98 2.20 -3.79 -6.91
CA GLY A 98 0.93 -3.19 -6.54
C GLY A 98 0.54 -2.16 -7.60
N ALA A 99 -0.72 -2.22 -8.02
CA ALA A 99 -1.26 -1.25 -8.98
C ALA A 99 -1.44 0.12 -8.32
N ALA A 100 -1.34 1.17 -9.12
CA ALA A 100 -1.82 2.48 -8.69
C ALA A 100 -3.34 2.42 -8.58
N TYR A 101 -3.88 3.09 -7.55
CA TYR A 101 -5.30 3.07 -7.27
C TYR A 101 -5.90 4.47 -7.45
N ASP A 102 -6.99 4.57 -8.21
CA ASP A 102 -7.59 5.84 -8.61
C ASP A 102 -8.18 6.63 -7.42
N ARG A 103 -8.57 5.96 -6.34
CA ARG A 103 -9.04 6.62 -5.10
C ARG A 103 -7.99 6.65 -3.98
N CYS A 104 -6.71 6.43 -4.30
CA CYS A 104 -5.64 6.48 -3.32
C CYS A 104 -5.51 7.87 -2.67
N THR A 105 -5.47 7.92 -1.34
CA THR A 105 -5.29 9.15 -0.55
C THR A 105 -3.90 9.78 -0.67
N GLY A 106 -2.93 9.07 -1.22
CA GLY A 106 -1.55 9.56 -1.40
C GLY A 106 -1.19 9.99 -2.82
N CYS A 107 -1.53 9.19 -3.84
CA CYS A 107 -1.04 9.40 -5.21
C CYS A 107 -2.13 9.42 -6.29
N SER A 108 -3.41 9.47 -5.92
CA SER A 108 -4.48 9.62 -6.93
C SER A 108 -4.36 10.95 -7.66
N GLU A 109 -4.80 10.96 -8.91
CA GLU A 109 -4.85 12.16 -9.73
C GLU A 109 -5.68 13.29 -9.08
N THR A 110 -6.73 12.93 -8.35
CA THR A 110 -7.57 13.87 -7.60
C THR A 110 -6.78 14.58 -6.50
N VAL A 111 -5.96 13.84 -5.74
CA VAL A 111 -5.10 14.41 -4.69
C VAL A 111 -4.03 15.30 -5.29
N ILE A 112 -3.37 14.85 -6.36
CA ILE A 112 -2.32 15.62 -7.04
C ILE A 112 -2.88 16.96 -7.55
N LYS A 113 -4.02 16.93 -8.27
CA LYS A 113 -4.68 18.15 -8.76
C LYS A 113 -5.12 19.09 -7.63
N ALA A 114 -5.65 18.54 -6.54
CA ALA A 114 -6.02 19.35 -5.38
C ALA A 114 -4.79 20.05 -4.77
N TYR A 115 -3.66 19.36 -4.68
CA TYR A 115 -2.41 19.94 -4.21
C TYR A 115 -1.84 20.99 -5.17
N GLU A 116 -1.83 20.73 -6.48
CA GLU A 116 -1.33 21.70 -7.47
C GLU A 116 -2.17 22.99 -7.53
N THR A 117 -3.47 22.89 -7.25
CA THR A 117 -4.39 24.04 -7.31
C THR A 117 -4.47 24.84 -6.01
N GLN A 118 -4.46 24.16 -4.85
CA GLN A 118 -4.67 24.78 -3.53
C GLN A 118 -3.38 24.87 -2.70
N GLY A 119 -2.32 24.13 -3.07
CA GLY A 119 -1.02 24.14 -2.42
C GLY A 119 -1.10 23.79 -0.93
N PHE A 120 -0.49 24.64 -0.11
CA PHE A 120 -0.36 24.44 1.33
C PHE A 120 -1.72 24.42 2.06
N ASP A 121 -2.71 25.17 1.58
CA ASP A 121 -4.04 25.23 2.23
C ASP A 121 -4.75 23.87 2.21
N MET A 122 -4.55 23.08 1.16
CA MET A 122 -5.04 21.71 1.08
C MET A 122 -4.35 20.82 2.10
N LEU A 123 -3.03 20.96 2.27
CA LEU A 123 -2.28 20.19 3.28
C LEU A 123 -2.77 20.51 4.70
N VAL A 124 -3.00 21.78 5.01
CA VAL A 124 -3.54 22.19 6.32
C VAL A 124 -4.90 21.55 6.57
N LYS A 125 -5.78 21.47 5.55
CA LYS A 125 -7.05 20.73 5.68
C LYS A 125 -6.81 19.24 5.91
N ALA A 126 -5.96 18.61 5.10
CA ALA A 126 -5.64 17.20 5.21
C ALA A 126 -5.04 16.80 6.58
N PHE A 127 -4.27 17.69 7.21
CA PHE A 127 -3.68 17.42 8.53
C PHE A 127 -4.67 17.59 9.69
N ASN A 128 -5.66 18.47 9.55
CA ASN A 128 -6.57 18.83 10.64
C ASN A 128 -7.95 18.18 10.52
N ASP A 129 -8.33 17.70 9.33
CA ASP A 129 -9.58 17.02 9.06
C ASP A 129 -9.32 15.60 8.57
N GLN A 130 -9.58 14.62 9.43
CA GLN A 130 -9.36 13.20 9.16
C GLN A 130 -10.17 12.69 7.97
N GLY A 131 -11.38 13.23 7.75
CA GLY A 131 -12.28 12.78 6.68
C GLY A 131 -12.00 13.46 5.34
N PHE A 132 -11.19 14.52 5.31
CA PHE A 132 -10.99 15.34 4.11
C PHE A 132 -10.44 14.53 2.93
N LEU A 133 -9.42 13.71 3.15
CA LEU A 133 -8.80 12.92 2.08
C LEU A 133 -9.73 11.83 1.54
N GLU A 134 -10.54 11.21 2.41
CA GLU A 134 -11.51 10.20 2.02
C GLU A 134 -12.64 10.80 1.17
N GLN A 135 -13.16 11.96 1.58
CA GLN A 135 -14.16 12.71 0.81
C GLN A 135 -13.61 13.19 -0.52
N LEU A 136 -12.35 13.65 -0.54
CA LEU A 136 -11.69 14.13 -1.74
C LEU A 136 -11.51 13.01 -2.77
N THR A 137 -11.07 11.82 -2.33
CA THR A 137 -10.86 10.68 -3.23
C THR A 137 -12.11 9.85 -3.50
N GLY A 138 -13.21 10.11 -2.79
CA GLY A 138 -14.45 9.34 -2.86
C GLY A 138 -14.36 7.98 -2.20
N LEU A 139 -13.44 7.81 -1.24
CA LEU A 139 -13.28 6.59 -0.45
C LEU A 139 -14.44 6.43 0.54
N ASP A 140 -14.92 7.55 1.09
CA ASP A 140 -16.10 7.66 1.95
C ASP A 140 -17.34 7.00 1.31
N LYS A 141 -17.57 7.24 0.03
CA LYS A 141 -18.67 6.64 -0.74
C LYS A 141 -18.50 5.14 -0.92
N LEU A 142 -17.26 4.69 -1.14
CA LEU A 142 -16.95 3.28 -1.29
C LEU A 142 -17.21 2.51 0.00
N TYR A 143 -16.89 3.12 1.15
CA TYR A 143 -17.24 2.58 2.45
C TYR A 143 -18.76 2.48 2.65
N ALA A 144 -19.49 3.56 2.38
CA ALA A 144 -20.94 3.55 2.50
C ALA A 144 -21.61 2.51 1.58
N GLU A 145 -21.10 2.34 0.36
CA GLU A 145 -21.56 1.29 -0.56
C GLU A 145 -21.23 -0.12 -0.05
N GLY A 146 -20.05 -0.31 0.54
CA GLY A 146 -19.62 -1.57 1.13
C GLY A 146 -20.43 -1.97 2.36
N ASP A 147 -20.69 -1.02 3.25
CA ASP A 147 -21.51 -1.21 4.45
C ASP A 147 -22.95 -1.55 4.06
N ALA A 148 -23.54 -0.81 3.11
CA ALA A 148 -24.88 -1.11 2.60
C ALA A 148 -24.98 -2.48 1.92
N ALA A 149 -23.92 -2.92 1.24
CA ALA A 149 -23.88 -4.25 0.64
C ALA A 149 -23.78 -5.36 1.70
N MET A 150 -23.01 -5.16 2.77
CA MET A 150 -22.91 -6.10 3.90
C MET A 150 -24.22 -6.19 4.68
N ASP A 151 -24.86 -5.04 4.96
CA ASP A 151 -26.17 -5.00 5.61
C ASP A 151 -27.22 -5.74 4.78
N ASN A 152 -27.21 -5.64 3.44
CA ASN A 152 -28.17 -6.40 2.62
C ASN A 152 -27.92 -7.92 2.63
N VAL A 153 -26.70 -8.38 2.89
CA VAL A 153 -26.38 -9.82 2.96
C VAL A 153 -26.84 -10.42 4.30
N ASP A 154 -26.81 -9.66 5.38
CA ASP A 154 -27.23 -10.12 6.72
C ASP A 154 -28.76 -10.37 6.80
N TRP A 155 -29.55 -9.79 5.89
CA TRP A 155 -31.01 -9.97 5.81
C TRP A 155 -31.43 -11.09 4.85
N GLU A 156 -30.52 -11.70 4.09
CA GLU A 156 -30.84 -12.84 3.20
C GLU A 156 -30.64 -14.20 3.88
N VAL A 157 -30.24 -14.25 5.17
CA VAL A 157 -29.99 -15.51 5.91
C VAL A 157 -31.11 -15.86 6.91
N GLU A 158 -32.13 -15.02 7.10
CA GLU A 158 -33.22 -15.27 8.07
C GLU A 158 -34.52 -15.85 7.47
N ASP A 159 -34.60 -16.11 6.15
CA ASP A 159 -35.86 -16.53 5.48
C ASP A 159 -35.85 -17.99 4.92
N GLU A 160 -35.11 -18.93 5.52
CA GLU A 160 -35.16 -20.36 5.12
C GLU A 160 -35.27 -21.39 6.27
N GLU A 161 -35.90 -21.06 7.41
CA GLU A 161 -36.38 -22.10 8.35
C GLU A 161 -37.75 -21.77 8.98
N GLU A 162 -38.83 -21.89 8.20
CA GLU A 162 -40.13 -22.30 8.75
C GLU A 162 -41.00 -22.97 7.66
N GLY A 163 -40.82 -24.28 7.47
CA GLY A 163 -41.68 -25.07 6.58
C GLY A 163 -41.33 -26.56 6.52
N ASP A 164 -42.17 -27.38 7.16
CA ASP A 164 -42.33 -28.85 7.04
C ASP A 164 -41.29 -29.79 7.69
N LEU A 165 -41.54 -30.21 8.95
CA LEU A 165 -42.12 -31.52 9.36
C LEU A 165 -42.00 -31.80 10.87
#